data_AF-A0A956TGG4-F1
#
_entry.id   AF-A0A956TGG4-F1
#
_cell.length_a   1.000
_cell.length_b   1.000
_cell.length_c   1.000
_cell.angle_alpha   90.00
_cell.angle_beta   90.00
_cell.angle_gamma   90.00
#
_symmetry.space_group_name_H-M   'P 1'
#
loop_
_entity.id
_entity.type
_entity.pdbx_description
1 polymer ?
#
loop_
_entity_poly.entity_id
_entity_poly.type
_entity_poly.pdbx_seq_one_letter_code
_entity_poly.pdbx_strand_id
1 'polypeptide(L)' 'HETNQDRALKLAEAETIGLGFQFDQNYLEQLERVTPEDIQRVSTTYLVNPTLIVARPGGRFYLDF' A
#
# COMPACT_ATOMS: atom_id res chain seq x y z
N HIS A 1 -10.61 -12.69 14.81
CA HIS A 1 -11.69 -11.81 15.29
C HIS A 1 -11.14 -10.40 15.29
N GLU A 2 -11.82 -9.46 14.62
CA GLU A 2 -11.49 -8.04 14.69
C GLU A 2 -11.94 -7.50 16.04
N THR A 3 -11.08 -6.80 16.77
CA THR A 3 -11.44 -6.21 18.07
C THR A 3 -12.05 -4.81 17.88
N ASN A 4 -12.82 -4.34 18.87
CA ASN A 4 -13.34 -2.96 18.83
C ASN A 4 -12.22 -1.91 18.80
N GLN A 5 -11.05 -2.23 19.34
CA GLN A 5 -9.87 -1.37 19.30
C GLN A 5 -9.30 -1.27 17.89
N ASP A 6 -9.20 -2.39 17.16
CA ASP A 6 -8.73 -2.40 15.76
C ASP A 6 -9.64 -1.55 14.87
N ARG A 7 -10.96 -1.62 15.10
CA ARG A 7 -11.94 -0.81 14.37
C ARG A 7 -11.82 0.67 14.69
N ALA A 8 -11.67 1.03 15.96
CA ALA A 8 -11.47 2.43 16.36
C ALA A 8 -10.18 3.01 15.78
N LEU A 9 -9.10 2.23 15.74
CA LEU A 9 -7.82 2.64 15.16
C LEU A 9 -7.97 2.90 13.65
N LYS A 10 -8.55 1.97 12.89
CA LYS A 10 -8.78 2.14 11.46
C LYS A 10 -9.59 3.40 11.13
N LEU A 11 -10.63 3.68 11.91
CA LEU A 11 -11.46 4.88 11.72
C LEU A 11 -10.67 6.17 11.99
N ALA A 12 -9.87 6.19 13.06
CA ALA A 12 -9.03 7.34 13.40
C ALA A 12 -7.92 7.58 12.34
N GLU A 13 -7.32 6.51 11.81
CA GLU A 13 -6.35 6.59 10.72
C GLU A 13 -6.98 7.17 9.46
N ALA A 14 -8.14 6.64 9.03
CA ALA A 14 -8.86 7.10 7.85
C ALA A 14 -9.27 8.57 7.96
N GLU A 15 -9.67 9.04 9.14
CA GLU A 15 -9.99 10.44 9.39
C GLU A 15 -8.73 11.34 9.30
N THR A 16 -7.62 10.89 9.87
CA THR A 16 -6.35 11.63 9.89
C THR A 16 -5.79 11.86 8.47
N ILE A 17 -5.97 10.89 7.56
CA ILE A 17 -5.52 11.00 6.16
C ILE A 17 -6.57 11.58 5.22
N GLY A 18 -7.69 12.09 5.75
CA GLY A 18 -8.73 12.81 4.99
C GLY A 18 -9.68 11.92 4.19
N LEU A 19 -9.66 10.60 4.41
CA LEU A 19 -10.58 9.65 3.77
C LEU A 19 -11.95 9.59 4.49
N GLY A 20 -11.97 9.97 5.76
CA GLY A 20 -13.16 9.98 6.61
C GLY A 20 -13.57 8.59 7.12
N PHE A 21 -14.39 8.56 8.17
CA PHE A 21 -14.82 7.31 8.84
C PHE A 21 -15.69 6.40 7.94
N GLN A 22 -16.23 6.92 6.83
CA GLN A 22 -17.04 6.18 5.87
C GLN A 22 -16.21 5.44 4.81
N PHE A 23 -14.89 5.67 4.76
CA PHE A 23 -14.01 5.07 3.76
C PHE A 23 -14.14 3.54 3.68
N ASP A 24 -14.28 2.88 4.82
CA ASP A 24 -14.38 1.42 4.91
C ASP A 24 -15.67 0.87 4.26
N GLN A 25 -16.76 1.65 4.22
CA GLN A 25 -18.04 1.19 3.67
C GLN A 25 -18.02 1.02 2.15
N ASN A 26 -17.26 1.87 1.46
CA ASN A 26 -17.21 1.90 -0.01
C ASN A 26 -15.91 1.31 -0.56
N TYR A 27 -15.01 0.82 0.30
CA TYR A 27 -13.70 0.32 -0.10
C TYR A 27 -13.80 -0.84 -1.08
N LEU A 28 -14.67 -1.84 -0.80
CA LEU A 28 -14.86 -2.99 -1.69
C LEU A 28 -15.44 -2.60 -3.06
N GLU A 29 -16.44 -1.73 -3.08
CA GLU A 29 -17.05 -1.23 -4.32
C GLU A 29 -16.05 -0.44 -5.17
N GLN A 30 -15.20 0.37 -4.52
CA GLN A 30 -14.14 1.11 -5.21
C GLN A 30 -13.06 0.16 -5.74
N LEU A 31 -12.71 -0.88 -4.98
CA LEU A 31 -11.73 -1.89 -5.38
C LEU A 31 -12.23 -2.69 -6.60
N GLU A 32 -13.51 -3.07 -6.63
CA GLU A 32 -14.11 -3.79 -7.76
C GLU A 32 -14.17 -2.95 -9.04
N ARG A 33 -14.17 -1.62 -8.92
CA ARG A 33 -14.16 -0.68 -10.05
C ARG A 33 -12.77 -0.44 -10.66
N VAL A 34 -11.71 -0.95 -10.04
CA VAL A 34 -10.34 -0.75 -10.53
C VAL A 34 -10.17 -1.44 -11.88
N THR A 35 -9.73 -0.67 -12.87
CA THR A 35 -9.50 -1.17 -14.23
C THR A 35 -8.02 -1.51 -14.49
N PRO A 36 -7.71 -2.33 -15.51
CA PRO A 36 -6.34 -2.52 -15.97
C PRO A 36 -5.63 -1.22 -16.36
N GLU A 37 -6.36 -0.27 -16.96
CA GLU A 37 -5.85 1.04 -17.35
C GLU A 37 -5.44 1.88 -16.12
N ASP A 38 -6.20 1.80 -15.04
CA ASP A 38 -5.85 2.44 -13.77
C ASP A 38 -4.56 1.87 -13.18
N ILE A 39 -4.40 0.55 -13.24
CA ILE A 39 -3.17 -0.13 -12.79
C ILE A 39 -1.99 0.36 -13.61
N GLN A 40 -2.11 0.35 -14.95
CA GLN A 40 -1.05 0.80 -15.84
C GLN A 40 -0.67 2.26 -15.58
N ARG A 41 -1.66 3.14 -15.40
CA ARG A 41 -1.46 4.56 -15.08
C ARG A 41 -0.73 4.74 -13.75
N VAL A 42 -1.13 4.02 -12.69
CA VAL A 42 -0.48 4.11 -11.37
C VAL A 42 0.98 3.64 -11.44
N SER A 43 1.24 2.52 -12.13
CA SER A 43 2.60 2.01 -12.32
C SER A 43 3.50 3.03 -13.01
N THR A 44 3.01 3.68 -14.08
CA THR A 44 3.80 4.67 -14.83
C THR A 44 3.84 6.05 -14.18
N THR A 45 3.02 6.33 -13.16
CA THR A 45 3.03 7.61 -12.45
C THR A 45 3.92 7.55 -11.21
N TYR A 46 3.77 6.50 -10.40
CA TYR A 46 4.35 6.47 -9.05
C TYR A 46 5.48 5.45 -8.89
N LEU A 47 5.55 4.42 -9.75
CA LEU A 47 6.49 3.30 -9.59
C LEU A 47 7.68 3.34 -10.56
N VAL A 48 7.94 4.49 -11.19
CA VAL A 48 8.95 4.62 -12.25
C VAL A 48 10.39 4.72 -11.72
N ASN A 49 10.59 5.32 -10.53
CA ASN A 49 11.91 5.58 -9.95
C ASN A 49 12.05 4.91 -8.57
N PRO A 50 12.20 3.58 -8.51
CA PRO A 50 12.26 2.88 -7.23
C PRO A 50 13.60 3.13 -6.53
N THR A 51 13.54 3.35 -5.21
CA THR A 51 14.72 3.23 -4.35
C THR A 51 14.86 1.78 -3.92
N LEU A 52 15.88 1.08 -4.43
CA LEU A 52 16.18 -0.29 -4.02
C LEU A 52 17.18 -0.27 -2.86
N ILE A 53 16.73 -0.70 -1.68
CA ILE A 53 17.60 -0.88 -0.52
C ILE A 53 17.89 -2.38 -0.36
N VAL A 54 19.17 -2.75 -0.44
CA VAL A 54 19.62 -4.12 -0.23
C VAL A 54 20.50 -4.17 1.01
N ALA A 55 20.00 -4.78 2.08
CA ALA A 55 20.80 -5.08 3.26
C ALA A 55 21.42 -6.47 3.09
N ARG A 56 22.76 -6.55 3.09
CA ARG A 56 23.49 -7.82 3.11
C ARG A 56 24.47 -7.82 4.29
N PRO A 57 24.67 -8.96 4.97
CA PRO A 57 25.74 -9.09 5.95
C PRO A 57 27.11 -8.78 5.33
N GLY A 58 28.00 -8.12 6.06
CA GLY A 58 29.37 -7.87 5.60
C GLY A 58 30.19 -9.16 5.55
N GLY A 59 30.51 -9.64 4.36
CA GLY A 59 31.34 -10.82 4.13
C GLY A 59 31.72 -10.97 2.65
N ARG A 60 32.88 -11.55 2.34
CA ARG A 60 33.37 -11.72 0.97
C ARG A 60 32.64 -12.91 0.31
N PHE A 61 31.86 -12.64 -0.73
CA PHE A 61 31.20 -13.67 -1.55
C PHE A 61 31.72 -13.64 -2.98
N TYR A 62 31.93 -14.83 -3.55
CA TYR A 62 32.41 -15.09 -4.91
C TYR A 62 31.25 -15.51 -5.83
N LEU A 63 30.19 -14.71 -5.93
CA LEU A 63 29.07 -14.99 -6.83
C LEU A 63 28.63 -13.69 -7.51
N ASP A 64 29.53 -13.15 -8.33
CA ASP A 64 29.17 -12.31 -9.46
C ASP A 64 29.40 -13.16 -10.71
N PHE A 65 28.36 -13.38 -11.52
CA PHE A 65 28.43 -13.95 -12.88
C PHE A 65 28.36 -12.81 -13.89
#